data_AF-A0A347VVQ3-F1
#
_entry.id   AF-A0A347VVQ3-F1
#
_cell.length_a   1.000
_cell.length_b   1.000
_cell.length_c   1.000
_cell.angle_alpha   90.00
_cell.angle_beta   90.00
_cell.angle_gamma   90.00
#
_symmetry.space_group_name_H-M   'P 1'
#
loop_
_entity.id
_entity.type
_entity.pdbx_description
1 polymer ?
#
loop_
_entity_poly.entity_id
_entity_poly.type
_entity_poly.pdbx_seq_one_letter_code
_entity_poly.pdbx_strand_id
1 'polypeptide(L)'
;MQVFIAGCHTDVGKTHVSAAICALFGYDYFKLVQAGSPQDRDFVFDIVSNCSDFGVKKLLDSKDLVNLDSKILQDSKDSKILHNIESNLDSKNPNFNKTKIQNLDSKNSNISNLNDKKIHINSNFKPKKLQNIESNIFPNGITLKTAASPHIAKMRENIEYNGLKLKIPESKNLVIELAGGLFSPLDSKKCMIDFISQNRCDVILVGGYYLGSINHILLSYESLKVRKIKILKIVMFGDKNKEIDNFIESYSNIETLNLAYFTKQNFKEKTQDFKKQLNNIFCYN
;
A
#
# COMPACT_ATOMS: atom_id res chain seq x y z
N MET A 1 2.84 5.67 -12.15
CA MET A 1 4.07 6.12 -11.48
C MET A 1 4.51 5.10 -10.45
N GLN A 2 5.81 4.83 -10.31
CA GLN A 2 6.34 4.08 -9.16
C GLN A 2 6.98 5.06 -8.18
N VAL A 3 6.72 4.89 -6.88
CA VAL A 3 7.20 5.80 -5.83
C VAL A 3 7.71 5.01 -4.64
N PHE A 4 8.87 5.39 -4.11
CA PHE A 4 9.40 4.83 -2.87
C PHE A 4 8.82 5.55 -1.66
N ILE A 5 8.39 4.79 -0.65
CA ILE A 5 8.03 5.31 0.68
C ILE A 5 9.20 5.01 1.62
N ALA A 6 10.00 6.04 1.89
CA ALA A 6 11.17 5.96 2.75
C ALA A 6 10.92 6.67 4.07
N GLY A 7 11.43 6.15 5.17
CA GLY A 7 11.30 6.75 6.50
C GLY A 7 12.57 7.49 6.89
N CYS A 8 12.44 8.53 7.72
CA CYS A 8 13.61 9.08 8.41
C CYS A 8 14.13 8.12 9.50
N HIS A 9 13.25 7.24 10.02
CA HIS A 9 13.60 6.13 10.91
C HIS A 9 12.53 5.00 10.86
N THR A 10 12.66 4.00 11.73
CA THR A 10 11.63 2.98 12.01
C THR A 10 10.41 3.61 12.70
N ASP A 11 9.22 3.05 12.47
CA ASP A 11 7.93 3.43 13.10
C ASP A 11 7.43 4.87 12.88
N VAL A 12 7.95 5.56 11.88
CA VAL A 12 7.54 6.94 11.52
C VAL A 12 6.27 7.02 10.67
N GLY A 13 5.53 5.92 10.48
CA GLY A 13 4.26 5.94 9.74
C GLY A 13 4.31 5.58 8.25
N LYS A 14 5.43 5.03 7.73
CA LYS A 14 5.55 4.60 6.32
C LYS A 14 4.36 3.76 5.86
N THR A 15 4.00 2.73 6.63
CA THR A 15 2.91 1.82 6.29
C THR A 15 1.55 2.50 6.24
N HIS A 16 1.33 3.51 7.08
CA HIS A 16 0.11 4.32 7.06
C HIS A 16 0.05 5.21 5.82
N VAL A 17 1.18 5.82 5.43
CA VAL A 17 1.30 6.59 4.18
C VAL A 17 1.08 5.68 2.97
N SER A 18 1.69 4.50 2.95
CA SER A 18 1.48 3.50 1.90
C SER A 18 0.02 3.11 1.77
N ALA A 19 -0.65 2.77 2.89
CA ALA A 19 -2.06 2.39 2.92
C ALA A 19 -2.96 3.52 2.43
N ALA A 20 -2.71 4.76 2.88
CA ALA A 20 -3.47 5.92 2.45
C ALA A 20 -3.32 6.17 0.95
N ILE A 21 -2.10 6.10 0.40
CA ILE A 21 -1.89 6.28 -1.05
C ILE A 21 -2.61 5.19 -1.85
N CYS A 22 -2.47 3.92 -1.43
CA CYS A 22 -3.14 2.80 -2.10
C CYS A 22 -4.66 2.99 -2.09
N ALA A 23 -5.26 3.21 -0.92
CA ALA A 23 -6.70 3.32 -0.76
C ALA A 23 -7.30 4.58 -1.42
N LEU A 24 -6.59 5.71 -1.44
CA LEU A 24 -7.13 6.96 -1.98
C LEU A 24 -6.96 7.09 -3.49
N PHE A 25 -5.91 6.49 -4.05
CA PHE A 25 -5.47 6.72 -5.44
C PHE A 25 -5.36 5.44 -6.29
N GLY A 26 -5.61 4.25 -5.73
CA GLY A 26 -5.56 3.00 -6.49
C GLY A 26 -4.16 2.54 -6.86
N TYR A 27 -3.18 2.88 -6.04
CA TYR A 27 -1.82 2.39 -6.24
C TYR A 27 -1.71 0.97 -5.72
N ASP A 28 -0.98 0.14 -6.45
CA ASP A 28 -0.58 -1.16 -5.97
C ASP A 28 0.43 -1.01 -4.83
N TYR A 29 0.52 -2.02 -3.97
CA TYR A 29 1.44 -2.05 -2.84
C TYR A 29 2.49 -3.14 -2.99
N PHE A 30 3.74 -2.79 -2.73
CA PHE A 30 4.85 -3.72 -2.59
C PHE A 30 5.76 -3.30 -1.44
N LYS A 31 6.09 -4.23 -0.54
CA LYS A 31 7.10 -4.02 0.49
C LYS A 31 8.39 -4.73 0.12
N LEU A 32 9.49 -4.00 0.11
CA LEU A 32 10.78 -4.53 -0.34
C LEU A 32 11.30 -5.62 0.60
N VAL A 33 11.31 -5.35 1.90
CA VAL A 33 11.76 -6.27 2.96
C VAL A 33 10.76 -6.25 4.09
N GLN A 34 10.20 -7.40 4.44
CA GLN A 34 9.44 -7.62 5.67
C GLN A 34 10.32 -8.32 6.69
N ALA A 35 10.35 -7.83 7.93
CA ALA A 35 11.03 -8.47 9.04
C ALA A 35 10.12 -8.53 10.26
N GLY A 36 9.83 -9.74 10.74
CA GLY A 36 8.91 -9.96 11.86
C GLY A 36 7.43 -9.83 11.49
N SER A 37 6.61 -9.87 12.53
CA SER A 37 5.14 -9.76 12.51
C SER A 37 4.65 -8.70 13.50
N PRO A 38 3.47 -8.07 13.29
CA PRO A 38 2.55 -8.26 12.16
C PRO A 38 3.15 -7.79 10.82
N GLN A 39 2.63 -8.28 9.70
CA GLN A 39 3.11 -7.84 8.38
C GLN A 39 2.42 -6.54 7.97
N ASP A 40 3.20 -5.62 7.42
CA ASP A 40 2.69 -4.34 6.94
C ASP A 40 1.67 -4.51 5.81
N ARG A 41 1.87 -5.53 4.95
CA ARG A 41 0.93 -5.85 3.88
C ARG A 41 -0.47 -6.20 4.38
N ASP A 42 -0.58 -6.81 5.58
CA ASP A 42 -1.87 -7.19 6.16
C ASP A 42 -2.63 -5.94 6.61
N PHE A 43 -1.91 -4.97 7.20
CA PHE A 43 -2.47 -3.67 7.54
C PHE A 43 -2.93 -2.91 6.30
N VAL A 44 -2.08 -2.84 5.25
CA VAL A 44 -2.47 -2.18 3.99
C VAL A 44 -3.70 -2.85 3.39
N PHE A 45 -3.73 -4.19 3.33
CA PHE A 45 -4.86 -4.94 2.83
C PHE A 45 -6.15 -4.62 3.61
N ASP A 46 -6.11 -4.59 4.94
CA ASP A 46 -7.28 -4.27 5.75
C ASP A 46 -7.78 -2.84 5.50
N ILE A 47 -6.89 -1.85 5.40
CA ILE A 47 -7.32 -0.47 5.10
C ILE A 47 -7.96 -0.37 3.71
N VAL A 48 -7.31 -0.88 2.68
CA VAL A 48 -7.81 -0.76 1.29
C VAL A 48 -9.12 -1.53 1.12
N SER A 49 -9.24 -2.74 1.68
CA SER A 49 -10.44 -3.58 1.53
C SER A 49 -11.70 -3.00 2.18
N ASN A 50 -11.55 -2.08 3.15
CA ASN A 50 -12.67 -1.52 3.90
C ASN A 50 -13.09 -0.13 3.43
N CYS A 51 -12.39 0.42 2.45
CA CYS A 51 -12.80 1.66 1.80
C CYS A 51 -13.86 1.36 0.75
N SER A 52 -15.15 1.35 1.10
CA SER A 52 -16.29 1.01 0.21
C SER A 52 -16.34 1.72 -1.16
N ASP A 53 -15.58 2.80 -1.34
CA ASP A 53 -15.52 3.59 -2.58
C ASP A 53 -14.37 3.14 -3.50
N PHE A 54 -13.56 2.17 -3.04
CA PHE A 54 -12.34 1.65 -3.66
C PHE A 54 -12.32 0.12 -3.50
N GLY A 55 -12.08 -0.61 -4.58
CA GLY A 55 -12.02 -2.07 -4.54
C GLY A 55 -10.61 -2.57 -4.22
N VAL A 56 -10.48 -3.85 -3.87
CA VAL A 56 -9.19 -4.56 -3.88
C VAL A 56 -9.33 -5.72 -4.85
N LYS A 57 -8.38 -5.86 -5.79
CA LYS A 57 -8.22 -7.11 -6.51
C LYS A 57 -7.33 -8.02 -5.68
N LYS A 58 -7.90 -9.12 -5.19
CA LYS A 58 -7.19 -10.10 -4.35
C LYS A 58 -5.98 -10.68 -5.10
N LEU A 59 -4.90 -10.93 -4.35
CA LEU A 59 -3.61 -11.51 -4.75
C LEU A 59 -3.59 -12.24 -6.11
N LEU A 60 -2.59 -11.91 -6.92
CA LEU A 60 -1.91 -12.94 -7.71
C LEU A 60 -1.28 -13.91 -6.71
N ASP A 61 -2.02 -14.94 -6.32
CA ASP A 61 -1.42 -16.08 -5.65
C ASP A 61 -0.36 -16.67 -6.59
N SER A 62 0.73 -17.14 -6.01
CA SER A 62 1.90 -17.73 -6.66
C SER A 62 1.63 -18.92 -7.60
N LYS A 63 0.37 -19.22 -7.94
CA LYS A 63 0.02 -20.12 -9.05
C LYS A 63 0.37 -19.54 -10.42
N ASP A 64 0.43 -18.22 -10.57
CA ASP A 64 0.85 -17.58 -11.84
C ASP A 64 2.38 -17.44 -11.98
N LEU A 65 3.15 -17.77 -10.94
CA LEU A 65 4.63 -17.89 -11.01
C LEU A 65 5.13 -19.34 -11.07
N VAL A 66 4.24 -20.34 -11.06
CA VAL A 66 4.59 -21.77 -11.22
C VAL A 66 4.49 -22.23 -12.70
N ASN A 67 4.07 -21.37 -13.63
CA ASN A 67 4.08 -21.68 -15.07
C ASN A 67 5.41 -21.37 -15.78
N LEU A 68 6.53 -21.29 -15.04
CA LEU A 68 7.87 -21.31 -15.62
C LEU A 68 8.64 -22.63 -15.36
N ASP A 69 8.03 -23.62 -14.68
CA ASP A 69 8.62 -24.95 -14.47
C ASP A 69 7.70 -26.11 -14.93
N SER A 70 6.70 -25.84 -15.78
CA SER A 70 5.95 -26.88 -16.51
C SER A 70 6.49 -27.16 -17.92
N LYS A 71 7.50 -26.40 -18.36
CA LYS A 71 8.22 -26.61 -19.63
C LYS A 71 9.53 -27.40 -19.48
N ILE A 72 10.01 -27.58 -18.25
CA ILE A 72 11.23 -28.35 -17.92
C ILE A 72 10.88 -29.78 -17.45
N LEU A 73 9.64 -30.04 -17.04
CA LEU A 73 9.13 -31.36 -16.63
C LEU A 73 8.35 -32.13 -17.72
N GLN A 74 8.33 -31.62 -18.96
CA GLN A 74 7.84 -32.38 -20.12
C GLN A 74 8.89 -33.34 -20.72
N ASP A 75 10.16 -33.19 -20.36
CA ASP A 75 11.26 -34.03 -20.86
C ASP A 75 11.63 -35.23 -19.96
N SER A 76 10.83 -35.53 -18.93
CA SER A 76 11.06 -36.71 -18.07
C SER A 76 9.81 -37.54 -17.81
N LYS A 77 8.91 -37.63 -18.79
CA LYS A 77 7.88 -38.68 -18.82
C LYS A 77 8.49 -39.99 -19.31
N ASP A 78 9.27 -40.62 -18.46
CA ASP A 78 9.49 -42.07 -18.51
C ASP A 78 9.50 -42.64 -17.09
N SER A 79 8.80 -43.76 -16.94
CA SER A 79 8.59 -44.58 -15.74
C SER A 79 7.47 -44.17 -14.76
N LYS A 80 6.29 -44.76 -15.01
CA LYS A 80 5.41 -45.46 -14.05
C LYS A 80 5.61 -45.12 -12.56
N ILE A 81 4.64 -44.45 -11.93
CA ILE A 81 4.02 -44.75 -10.62
C ILE A 81 2.92 -43.69 -10.41
N LEU A 82 1.66 -44.06 -10.63
CA LEU A 82 0.47 -43.35 -10.16
C LEU A 82 -0.66 -44.38 -10.11
N HIS A 83 -0.74 -45.10 -8.99
CA HIS A 83 -1.91 -45.87 -8.61
C HIS A 83 -2.12 -45.64 -7.11
N ASN A 84 -3.38 -45.39 -6.74
CA ASN A 84 -3.91 -45.22 -5.38
C ASN A 84 -3.87 -43.78 -4.84
N ILE A 85 -5.01 -43.09 -4.89
CA ILE A 85 -5.94 -42.92 -3.75
C ILE A 85 -7.17 -42.20 -4.31
N GLU A 86 -8.15 -42.98 -4.76
CA GLU A 86 -9.56 -42.57 -4.90
C GLU A 86 -10.39 -43.68 -4.25
N SER A 87 -10.66 -43.54 -2.96
CA SER A 87 -11.75 -44.25 -2.30
C SER A 87 -11.96 -43.64 -0.91
N ASN A 88 -13.11 -42.99 -0.76
CA ASN A 88 -13.88 -42.72 0.47
C ASN A 88 -14.34 -41.26 0.51
N LEU A 89 -15.58 -41.02 0.07
CA LEU A 89 -16.69 -40.71 0.97
C LEU A 89 -17.92 -40.37 0.12
N ASP A 90 -18.83 -41.33 0.04
CA ASP A 90 -20.19 -41.15 -0.44
C ASP A 90 -21.18 -41.27 0.73
N SER A 91 -22.32 -40.60 0.59
CA SER A 91 -23.60 -40.75 1.30
C SER A 91 -23.90 -39.94 2.59
N LYS A 92 -24.78 -38.93 2.46
CA LYS A 92 -26.22 -38.97 2.87
C LYS A 92 -26.89 -37.57 2.83
N ASN A 93 -27.49 -37.22 1.67
CA ASN A 93 -28.89 -36.83 1.34
C ASN A 93 -29.80 -36.00 2.32
N PRO A 94 -30.97 -35.44 1.88
CA PRO A 94 -31.20 -34.07 1.40
C PRO A 94 -32.42 -33.35 2.07
N ASN A 95 -32.72 -32.07 1.74
CA ASN A 95 -34.11 -31.58 1.54
C ASN A 95 -34.24 -30.09 1.14
N PHE A 96 -35.00 -29.86 0.05
CA PHE A 96 -36.03 -28.83 -0.24
C PHE A 96 -35.91 -27.42 0.40
N ASN A 97 -36.08 -26.28 -0.29
CA ASN A 97 -37.19 -25.96 -1.19
C ASN A 97 -36.95 -24.66 -2.00
N LYS A 98 -37.52 -24.59 -3.21
CA LYS A 98 -37.64 -23.40 -4.09
C LYS A 98 -39.07 -22.86 -4.01
N THR A 99 -39.26 -21.53 -3.91
CA THR A 99 -40.50 -20.90 -4.36
C THR A 99 -40.30 -19.45 -4.83
N LYS A 100 -40.77 -19.19 -6.05
CA LYS A 100 -41.01 -17.87 -6.68
C LYS A 100 -42.28 -17.23 -6.09
N ILE A 101 -42.32 -15.91 -5.92
CA ILE A 101 -43.52 -15.07 -6.13
C ILE A 101 -43.12 -13.73 -6.76
N GLN A 102 -43.88 -13.32 -7.78
CA GLN A 102 -43.84 -12.08 -8.56
C GLN A 102 -44.98 -11.13 -8.12
N ASN A 103 -44.75 -9.82 -8.33
CA ASN A 103 -45.69 -8.77 -8.79
C ASN A 103 -46.60 -7.95 -7.83
N LEU A 104 -46.70 -6.66 -8.22
CA LEU A 104 -47.81 -5.67 -8.19
C LEU A 104 -47.77 -4.46 -7.21
N ASP A 105 -47.43 -3.31 -7.80
CA ASP A 105 -48.14 -2.01 -7.85
C ASP A 105 -49.02 -1.51 -6.68
N SER A 106 -48.80 -0.26 -6.24
CA SER A 106 -49.68 0.91 -6.53
C SER A 106 -49.52 2.12 -5.58
N LYS A 107 -49.27 3.30 -6.20
CA LYS A 107 -49.87 4.66 -6.04
C LYS A 107 -50.23 5.30 -4.67
N ASN A 108 -49.97 6.62 -4.67
CA ASN A 108 -50.59 7.76 -3.93
C ASN A 108 -50.05 8.06 -2.51
N SER A 109 -49.86 9.31 -2.03
CA SER A 109 -50.19 10.66 -2.52
C SER A 109 -49.55 11.74 -1.60
N ASN A 110 -49.19 12.88 -2.19
CA ASN A 110 -49.31 14.26 -1.70
C ASN A 110 -49.05 14.59 -0.21
N ILE A 111 -47.89 15.21 0.06
CA ILE A 111 -47.79 16.30 1.04
C ILE A 111 -47.21 17.52 0.32
N SER A 112 -48.07 18.51 0.19
CA SER A 112 -47.82 19.85 -0.34
C SER A 112 -47.12 20.75 0.69
N ASN A 113 -46.34 21.70 0.16
CA ASN A 113 -46.00 23.02 0.71
C ASN A 113 -44.94 23.10 1.82
N LEU A 114 -43.72 23.42 1.39
CA LEU A 114 -42.98 24.58 1.91
C LEU A 114 -42.16 25.19 0.76
N ASN A 115 -42.60 26.36 0.32
CA ASN A 115 -41.77 27.31 -0.41
C ASN A 115 -40.63 27.77 0.52
N ASP A 116 -39.39 27.82 0.03
CA ASP A 116 -38.65 29.08 -0.07
C ASP A 116 -37.16 28.87 -0.49
N LYS A 117 -36.77 29.62 -1.52
CA LYS A 117 -35.39 29.96 -1.95
C LYS A 117 -34.48 28.81 -2.41
N LYS A 118 -34.59 28.43 -3.69
CA LYS A 118 -33.50 27.71 -4.38
C LYS A 118 -32.44 28.69 -4.89
N ILE A 119 -31.28 28.62 -4.24
CA ILE A 119 -29.99 29.11 -4.72
C ILE A 119 -29.72 28.49 -6.09
N HIS A 120 -29.45 29.32 -7.11
CA HIS A 120 -28.93 28.84 -8.39
C HIS A 120 -27.50 28.31 -8.21
N ILE A 121 -27.36 27.05 -7.80
CA ILE A 121 -26.11 26.31 -7.91
C ILE A 121 -26.02 25.85 -9.35
N ASN A 122 -24.96 26.27 -10.05
CA ASN A 122 -24.66 25.86 -11.42
C ASN A 122 -24.41 24.34 -11.44
N SER A 123 -25.47 23.54 -11.65
CA SER A 123 -25.52 22.10 -11.39
C SER A 123 -25.08 21.24 -12.57
N ASN A 124 -23.99 21.61 -13.24
CA ASN A 124 -23.38 20.81 -14.31
C ASN A 124 -22.04 20.16 -13.93
N PHE A 125 -21.75 20.05 -12.63
CA PHE A 125 -20.79 19.06 -12.15
C PHE A 125 -21.50 17.71 -12.05
N LYS A 126 -21.50 16.94 -13.15
CA LYS A 126 -21.76 15.50 -13.05
C LYS A 126 -20.52 14.89 -12.41
N PRO A 127 -20.52 14.44 -11.14
CA PRO A 127 -19.41 13.66 -10.63
C PRO A 127 -19.25 12.48 -11.58
N LYS A 128 -18.08 12.37 -12.24
CA LYS A 128 -17.71 11.15 -12.95
C LYS A 128 -17.91 10.02 -11.94
N LYS A 129 -18.78 9.07 -12.27
CA LYS A 129 -18.95 7.82 -11.51
C LYS A 129 -17.53 7.29 -11.29
N LEU A 130 -17.04 7.32 -10.04
CA LEU A 130 -15.73 6.76 -9.71
C LEU A 130 -15.77 5.31 -10.20
N GLN A 131 -14.95 4.99 -11.19
CA GLN A 131 -14.71 3.60 -11.57
C GLN A 131 -14.22 2.89 -10.31
N ASN A 132 -14.58 1.62 -10.09
CA ASN A 132 -14.04 0.87 -8.96
C ASN A 132 -12.52 0.80 -9.12
N ILE A 133 -11.81 1.65 -8.39
CA ILE A 133 -10.35 1.69 -8.41
C ILE A 133 -9.87 0.52 -7.56
N GLU A 134 -9.16 -0.42 -8.18
CA GLU A 134 -8.63 -1.61 -7.51
C GLU A 134 -7.12 -1.51 -7.32
N SER A 135 -6.64 -1.76 -6.10
CA SER A 135 -5.22 -1.94 -5.79
C SER A 135 -4.84 -3.42 -5.67
N ASN A 136 -3.71 -3.82 -6.23
CA ASN A 136 -3.08 -5.11 -6.00
C ASN A 136 -2.09 -5.02 -4.83
N ILE A 137 -2.11 -5.99 -3.93
CA ILE A 137 -1.17 -6.10 -2.80
C ILE A 137 -0.17 -7.22 -3.09
N PHE A 138 1.00 -6.89 -3.62
CA PHE A 138 2.02 -7.86 -4.01
C PHE A 138 2.66 -8.57 -2.81
N PRO A 139 3.20 -9.79 -2.99
CA PRO A 139 4.10 -10.41 -2.01
C PRO A 139 5.31 -9.52 -1.70
N ASN A 140 5.84 -9.62 -0.48
CA ASN A 140 7.06 -8.90 -0.11
C ASN A 140 8.23 -9.38 -0.99
N GLY A 141 9.20 -8.51 -1.26
CA GLY A 141 10.42 -8.89 -1.99
C GLY A 141 11.21 -9.98 -1.26
N ILE A 142 11.27 -9.86 0.07
CA ILE A 142 11.70 -10.92 0.97
C ILE A 142 10.97 -10.80 2.31
N THR A 143 10.68 -11.94 2.94
CA THR A 143 10.08 -12.01 4.29
C THR A 143 11.03 -12.74 5.22
N LEU A 144 11.41 -12.07 6.31
CA LEU A 144 12.25 -12.58 7.39
C LEU A 144 11.39 -12.73 8.65
N LYS A 145 11.52 -13.85 9.36
CA LYS A 145 10.69 -14.16 10.55
C LYS A 145 11.14 -13.37 11.79
N THR A 146 12.41 -13.05 11.88
CA THR A 146 13.02 -12.37 13.02
C THR A 146 12.64 -10.89 13.00
N ALA A 147 12.01 -10.42 14.08
CA ALA A 147 11.76 -9.00 14.31
C ALA A 147 13.08 -8.28 14.67
N ALA A 148 13.91 -8.03 13.67
CA ALA A 148 15.17 -7.30 13.78
C ALA A 148 15.47 -6.59 12.45
N SER A 149 16.55 -5.80 12.42
CA SER A 149 17.01 -5.23 11.16
C SER A 149 17.37 -6.34 10.15
N PRO A 150 17.22 -6.11 8.83
CA PRO A 150 17.36 -7.17 7.82
C PRO A 150 18.68 -7.93 7.88
N HIS A 151 19.82 -7.28 8.19
CA HIS A 151 21.10 -7.98 8.31
C HIS A 151 21.15 -8.95 9.51
N ILE A 152 20.56 -8.57 10.65
CA ILE A 152 20.49 -9.42 11.85
C ILE A 152 19.54 -10.59 11.59
N ALA A 153 18.37 -10.32 11.01
CA ALA A 153 17.38 -11.33 10.70
C ALA A 153 17.92 -12.35 9.68
N LYS A 154 18.58 -11.86 8.61
CA LYS A 154 19.30 -12.66 7.62
C LYS A 154 20.30 -13.62 8.28
N MET A 155 21.14 -13.10 9.18
CA MET A 155 22.15 -13.87 9.89
C MET A 155 21.53 -14.92 10.82
N ARG A 156 20.54 -14.56 11.62
CA ARG A 156 19.89 -15.47 12.58
C ARG A 156 19.10 -16.58 11.90
N GLU A 157 18.53 -16.30 10.74
CA GLU A 157 17.75 -17.27 9.97
C GLU A 157 18.61 -18.09 9.00
N ASN A 158 19.91 -17.83 8.92
CA ASN A 158 20.83 -18.43 7.94
C ASN A 158 20.31 -18.33 6.50
N ILE A 159 19.69 -17.19 6.15
CA ILE A 159 19.18 -16.92 4.81
C ILE A 159 20.24 -16.13 4.04
N GLU A 160 20.52 -16.52 2.80
CA GLU A 160 21.38 -15.74 1.91
C GLU A 160 20.57 -15.09 0.79
N TYR A 161 20.72 -13.77 0.64
CA TYR A 161 20.18 -13.01 -0.48
C TYR A 161 21.02 -11.75 -0.73
N ASN A 162 20.90 -11.23 -1.95
CA ASN A 162 21.46 -9.94 -2.33
C ASN A 162 20.30 -8.94 -2.46
N GLY A 163 20.26 -7.96 -1.56
CA GLY A 163 19.17 -7.01 -1.46
C GLY A 163 18.97 -6.17 -2.72
N LEU A 164 20.05 -5.84 -3.42
CA LEU A 164 20.00 -5.09 -4.68
C LEU A 164 19.46 -5.90 -5.86
N LYS A 165 19.33 -7.23 -5.72
CA LYS A 165 18.74 -8.12 -6.73
C LYS A 165 17.27 -8.44 -6.48
N LEU A 166 16.68 -7.92 -5.40
CA LEU A 166 15.23 -8.06 -5.15
C LEU A 166 14.46 -7.39 -6.29
N LYS A 167 13.48 -8.10 -6.86
CA LYS A 167 12.71 -7.64 -8.01
C LYS A 167 11.52 -6.79 -7.55
N ILE A 168 11.36 -5.63 -8.17
CA ILE A 168 10.14 -4.83 -8.07
C ILE A 168 9.10 -5.47 -9.01
N PRO A 169 7.85 -5.70 -8.58
CA PRO A 169 6.81 -6.26 -9.45
C PRO A 169 6.47 -5.29 -10.59
N GLU A 170 6.06 -5.84 -11.73
CA GLU A 170 5.59 -5.04 -12.86
C GLU A 170 4.23 -4.42 -12.54
N SER A 171 4.25 -3.13 -12.20
CA SER A 171 3.04 -2.33 -12.04
C SER A 171 3.29 -0.89 -12.48
N LYS A 172 2.29 -0.33 -13.19
CA LYS A 172 2.33 1.07 -13.64
C LYS A 172 2.26 2.03 -12.44
N ASN A 173 1.40 1.75 -11.47
CA ASN A 173 1.11 2.61 -10.32
C ASN A 173 1.44 1.87 -9.03
N LEU A 174 2.67 2.01 -8.54
CA LEU A 174 3.20 1.18 -7.46
C LEU A 174 3.76 2.03 -6.33
N VAL A 175 3.30 1.75 -5.12
CA VAL A 175 3.94 2.15 -3.87
C VAL A 175 4.96 1.09 -3.47
N ILE A 176 6.22 1.49 -3.34
CA ILE A 176 7.32 0.62 -2.91
C ILE A 176 7.76 1.04 -1.51
N GLU A 177 7.35 0.27 -0.51
CA GLU A 177 7.68 0.55 0.89
C GLU A 177 9.02 -0.07 1.30
N LEU A 178 9.88 0.76 1.89
CA LEU A 178 11.16 0.34 2.46
C LEU A 178 11.01 0.01 3.95
N ALA A 179 11.93 -0.79 4.50
CA ALA A 179 11.95 -1.10 5.94
C ALA A 179 12.92 -0.16 6.68
N GLY A 180 12.54 0.27 7.89
CA GLY A 180 13.35 1.17 8.70
C GLY A 180 13.53 2.56 8.08
N GLY A 181 14.71 3.15 8.26
CA GLY A 181 15.14 4.40 7.63
C GLY A 181 16.05 4.21 6.43
N LEU A 182 16.54 5.30 5.85
CA LEU A 182 17.38 5.28 4.63
C LEU A 182 18.68 4.47 4.76
N PHE A 183 19.36 4.60 5.89
CA PHE A 183 20.58 3.84 6.21
C PHE A 183 20.30 2.55 6.99
N SER A 184 19.03 2.13 7.09
CA SER A 184 18.75 0.81 7.61
C SER A 184 19.35 -0.25 6.66
N PRO A 185 19.96 -1.31 7.20
CA PRO A 185 20.54 -2.36 6.39
C PRO A 185 19.47 -3.01 5.49
N LEU A 186 19.74 -3.03 4.19
CA LEU A 186 19.00 -3.83 3.22
C LEU A 186 19.49 -5.28 3.27
N ASP A 187 20.80 -5.46 3.36
CA ASP A 187 21.46 -6.73 3.61
C ASP A 187 22.77 -6.48 4.39
N SER A 188 23.71 -7.43 4.38
CA SER A 188 25.00 -7.30 5.08
C SER A 188 25.97 -6.30 4.46
N LYS A 189 25.70 -5.77 3.26
CA LYS A 189 26.62 -4.90 2.49
C LYS A 189 25.98 -3.58 2.05
N LYS A 190 24.65 -3.51 2.00
CA LYS A 190 23.91 -2.38 1.41
C LYS A 190 22.83 -1.86 2.35
N CYS A 191 22.49 -0.59 2.18
CA CYS A 191 21.40 0.08 2.88
C CYS A 191 20.19 0.29 1.96
N MET A 192 19.03 0.62 2.53
CA MET A 192 17.80 0.90 1.77
C MET A 192 18.01 2.00 0.72
N ILE A 193 18.77 3.05 1.04
CA ILE A 193 19.07 4.15 0.12
C ILE A 193 19.87 3.72 -1.12
N ASP A 194 20.64 2.63 -1.05
CA ASP A 194 21.35 2.07 -2.20
C ASP A 194 20.36 1.45 -3.20
N PHE A 195 19.30 0.83 -2.70
CA PHE A 195 18.22 0.28 -3.54
C PHE A 195 17.46 1.39 -4.28
N ILE A 196 17.16 2.50 -3.60
CA ILE A 196 16.54 3.68 -4.23
C ILE A 196 17.46 4.21 -5.33
N SER A 197 18.75 4.37 -5.03
CA SER A 197 19.75 4.90 -5.97
C SER A 197 19.87 4.04 -7.23
N GLN A 198 19.80 2.71 -7.10
CA GLN A 198 19.86 1.79 -8.23
C GLN A 198 18.62 1.88 -9.13
N ASN A 199 17.42 1.98 -8.53
CA ASN A 199 16.16 1.93 -9.26
C ASN A 199 15.68 3.29 -9.76
N ARG A 200 16.30 4.40 -9.32
CA ARG A 200 16.09 5.77 -9.82
C ARG A 200 14.61 6.24 -9.79
N CYS A 201 13.83 5.79 -8.81
CA CYS A 201 12.46 6.27 -8.63
C CYS A 201 12.40 7.40 -7.60
N ASP A 202 11.38 8.23 -7.76
CA ASP A 202 11.06 9.34 -6.87
C ASP A 202 10.68 8.83 -5.46
N VAL A 203 10.97 9.63 -4.44
CA VAL A 203 10.75 9.27 -3.03
C VAL A 203 9.72 10.20 -2.37
N ILE A 204 8.83 9.63 -1.57
CA ILE A 204 8.16 10.33 -0.48
C ILE A 204 8.91 10.00 0.81
N LEU A 205 9.43 11.05 1.47
CA LEU A 205 10.12 10.92 2.74
C LEU A 205 9.12 11.07 3.89
N VAL A 206 9.03 10.07 4.74
CA VAL A 206 8.08 10.01 5.85
C VAL A 206 8.81 10.26 7.17
N GLY A 207 8.30 11.21 7.94
CA GLY A 207 8.69 11.48 9.32
C GLY A 207 7.49 11.45 10.25
N GLY A 208 7.74 11.59 11.55
CA GLY A 208 6.68 11.70 12.56
C GLY A 208 6.93 12.88 13.50
N TYR A 209 5.92 13.27 14.27
CA TYR A 209 6.03 14.35 15.25
C TYR A 209 6.56 13.83 16.60
N TYR A 210 7.85 14.03 16.84
CA TYR A 210 8.52 13.67 18.10
C TYR A 210 9.80 14.51 18.30
N LEU A 211 10.33 14.53 19.52
CA LEU A 211 11.60 15.22 19.81
C LEU A 211 12.76 14.57 19.05
N GLY A 212 13.46 15.35 18.22
CA GLY A 212 14.53 14.87 17.34
C GLY A 212 14.08 14.60 15.89
N SER A 213 12.78 14.66 15.60
CA SER A 213 12.23 14.46 14.25
C SER A 213 12.84 15.39 13.20
N ILE A 214 13.00 16.68 13.51
CA ILE A 214 13.64 17.68 12.63
C ILE A 214 15.02 17.17 12.18
N ASN A 215 15.87 16.78 13.14
CA ASN A 215 17.21 16.27 12.83
C ASN A 215 17.15 15.04 11.93
N HIS A 216 16.33 14.04 12.27
CA HIS A 216 16.22 12.82 11.48
C HIS A 216 15.74 13.08 10.04
N ILE A 217 14.78 13.99 9.87
CA ILE A 217 14.24 14.34 8.55
C ILE A 217 15.28 15.09 7.74
N LEU A 218 15.97 16.09 8.31
CA LEU A 218 16.95 16.87 7.57
C LEU A 218 18.20 16.07 7.20
N LEU A 219 18.68 15.18 8.08
CA LEU A 219 19.75 14.23 7.74
C LEU A 219 19.33 13.29 6.62
N SER A 220 18.07 12.83 6.64
CA SER A 220 17.52 11.97 5.59
C SER A 220 17.37 12.71 4.26
N TYR A 221 16.86 13.94 4.31
CA TYR A 221 16.71 14.85 3.18
C TYR A 221 18.06 15.11 2.50
N GLU A 222 19.09 15.52 3.25
CA GLU A 222 20.43 15.77 2.69
C GLU A 222 21.06 14.48 2.13
N SER A 223 20.81 13.32 2.75
CA SER A 223 21.30 12.03 2.26
C SER A 223 20.73 11.63 0.90
N LEU A 224 19.44 11.93 0.66
CA LEU A 224 18.77 11.75 -0.63
C LEU A 224 19.26 12.77 -1.66
N LYS A 225 19.37 14.04 -1.26
CA LYS A 225 19.79 15.15 -2.11
C LYS A 225 21.22 14.98 -2.64
N VAL A 226 22.18 14.60 -1.79
CA VAL A 226 23.56 14.32 -2.21
C VAL A 226 23.62 13.18 -3.24
N ARG A 227 22.70 12.22 -3.16
CA ARG A 227 22.56 11.12 -4.15
C ARG A 227 21.72 11.49 -5.36
N LYS A 228 21.29 12.75 -5.48
CA LYS A 228 20.41 13.26 -6.54
C LYS A 228 19.11 12.48 -6.68
N ILE A 229 18.61 11.94 -5.56
CA ILE A 229 17.30 11.28 -5.51
C ILE A 229 16.25 12.36 -5.33
N LYS A 230 15.27 12.42 -6.24
CA LYS A 230 14.18 13.39 -6.20
C LYS A 230 13.21 13.04 -5.07
N ILE A 231 12.93 14.05 -4.23
CA ILE A 231 11.95 13.96 -3.16
C ILE A 231 10.68 14.67 -3.65
N LEU A 232 9.58 13.92 -3.75
CA LEU A 232 8.29 14.47 -4.17
C LEU A 232 7.67 15.32 -3.07
N LYS A 233 7.61 14.75 -1.87
CA LYS A 233 7.07 15.37 -0.67
C LYS A 233 7.72 14.82 0.59
N ILE A 234 7.64 15.61 1.64
CA ILE A 234 7.87 15.18 3.02
C ILE A 234 6.48 14.99 3.65
N VAL A 235 6.20 13.79 4.16
CA VAL A 235 4.95 13.48 4.85
C VAL A 235 5.24 13.31 6.33
N MET A 236 4.54 14.07 7.15
CA MET A 236 4.62 14.07 8.60
C MET A 236 3.42 13.33 9.17
N PHE A 237 3.67 12.18 9.78
CA PHE A 237 2.65 11.31 10.35
C PHE A 237 2.39 11.64 11.83
N GLY A 238 1.11 11.77 12.18
CA GLY A 238 0.64 11.99 13.54
C GLY A 238 0.05 13.37 13.79
N ASP A 239 0.01 13.78 15.05
CA ASP A 239 -0.60 15.03 15.48
C ASP A 239 0.24 16.23 15.05
N LYS A 240 -0.36 17.09 14.23
CA LYS A 240 0.34 18.18 13.54
C LYS A 240 1.01 19.15 14.52
N ASN A 241 2.29 19.42 14.30
CA ASN A 241 3.03 20.51 14.93
C ASN A 241 3.58 21.45 13.86
N LYS A 242 3.00 22.66 13.79
CA LYS A 242 3.34 23.68 12.80
C LYS A 242 4.77 24.21 12.94
N GLU A 243 5.33 24.25 14.14
CA GLU A 243 6.70 24.75 14.35
C GLU A 243 7.73 23.80 13.73
N ILE A 244 7.51 22.49 13.89
CA ILE A 244 8.32 21.45 13.25
C ILE A 244 8.20 21.54 11.73
N ASP A 245 6.97 21.64 11.21
CA ASP A 245 6.69 21.77 9.77
C ASP A 245 7.42 23.00 9.20
N ASN A 246 7.21 24.18 9.78
CA ASN A 246 7.80 25.45 9.31
C ASN A 246 9.33 25.39 9.23
N PHE A 247 10.00 24.76 10.21
CA PHE A 247 11.45 24.63 10.19
C PHE A 247 11.92 23.72 9.06
N ILE A 248 11.28 22.55 8.89
CA ILE A 248 11.61 21.59 7.84
C ILE A 248 11.38 22.21 6.46
N GLU A 249 10.27 22.91 6.25
CA GLU A 249 9.91 23.55 4.99
C GLU A 249 10.90 24.66 4.62
N SER A 250 11.23 25.52 5.59
CA SER A 250 12.22 26.59 5.40
C SER A 250 13.60 26.05 4.99
N TYR A 251 14.04 24.95 5.62
CA TYR A 251 15.33 24.35 5.30
C TYR A 251 15.33 23.59 3.97
N SER A 252 14.31 22.75 3.75
CA SER A 252 14.26 21.84 2.61
C SER A 252 13.73 22.49 1.33
N ASN A 253 13.00 23.60 1.44
CA ASN A 253 12.17 24.18 0.38
C ASN A 253 11.11 23.20 -0.18
N ILE A 254 10.70 22.22 0.63
CA ILE A 254 9.65 21.26 0.31
C ILE A 254 8.53 21.43 1.33
N GLU A 255 7.35 21.84 0.86
CA GLU A 255 6.13 21.86 1.67
C GLU A 255 5.82 20.46 2.24
N THR A 256 5.57 20.41 3.55
CA THR A 256 5.24 19.19 4.28
C THR A 256 3.75 18.89 4.19
N LEU A 257 3.40 17.61 4.16
CA LEU A 257 2.01 17.15 4.22
C LEU A 257 1.77 16.44 5.54
N ASN A 258 0.61 16.68 6.16
CA ASN A 258 0.25 15.98 7.39
C ASN A 258 -0.65 14.77 7.07
N LEU A 259 -0.31 13.62 7.65
CA LEU A 259 -1.20 12.48 7.71
C LEU A 259 -1.52 12.20 9.18
N ALA A 260 -2.75 12.54 9.60
CA ALA A 260 -3.20 12.27 10.96
C ALA A 260 -3.25 10.77 11.25
N TYR A 261 -3.16 10.40 12.54
CA TYR A 261 -3.43 9.03 12.97
C TYR A 261 -4.82 8.60 12.52
N PHE A 262 -4.90 7.39 11.96
CA PHE A 262 -6.16 6.80 11.54
C PHE A 262 -6.23 5.32 11.90
N THR A 263 -7.46 4.86 12.07
CA THR A 263 -7.84 3.45 12.09
C THR A 263 -8.71 3.17 10.87
N LYS A 264 -9.02 1.90 10.65
CA LYS A 264 -9.98 1.48 9.63
C LYS A 264 -11.34 2.17 9.74
N GLN A 265 -11.81 2.43 10.96
CA GLN A 265 -13.13 3.02 11.21
C GLN A 265 -13.19 4.50 10.84
N ASN A 266 -12.11 5.25 11.07
CA ASN A 266 -12.06 6.70 10.84
C ASN A 266 -11.21 7.10 9.62
N PHE A 267 -10.74 6.13 8.82
CA PHE A 267 -9.88 6.35 7.66
C PHE A 267 -10.41 7.45 6.74
N LYS A 268 -11.68 7.37 6.34
CA LYS A 268 -12.29 8.35 5.41
C LYS A 268 -12.31 9.76 5.97
N GLU A 269 -12.45 9.95 7.27
CA GLU A 269 -12.45 11.26 7.93
C GLU A 269 -11.01 11.79 8.03
N LYS A 270 -10.09 10.98 8.55
CA LYS A 270 -8.71 11.39 8.86
C LYS A 270 -7.83 11.62 7.64
N THR A 271 -8.21 11.09 6.49
CA THR A 271 -7.40 11.17 5.26
C THR A 271 -7.91 12.17 4.23
N GLN A 272 -8.98 12.93 4.49
CA GLN A 272 -9.54 13.88 3.52
C GLN A 272 -8.57 15.01 3.17
N ASP A 273 -7.91 15.58 4.18
CA ASP A 273 -6.95 16.66 3.98
C ASP A 273 -5.71 16.14 3.23
N PHE A 274 -5.19 14.99 3.66
CA PHE A 274 -4.09 14.30 3.00
C PHE A 274 -4.40 13.99 1.52
N LYS A 275 -5.62 13.51 1.21
CA LYS A 275 -6.08 13.29 -0.16
C LYS A 275 -6.02 14.57 -0.98
N LYS A 276 -6.56 15.68 -0.46
CA LYS A 276 -6.57 16.97 -1.16
C LYS A 276 -5.16 17.45 -1.47
N GLN A 277 -4.24 17.34 -0.51
CA GLN A 277 -2.85 17.74 -0.65
C GLN A 277 -2.09 16.90 -1.69
N LEU A 278 -2.41 15.60 -1.80
CA LEU A 278 -1.74 14.67 -2.71
C LEU A 278 -2.30 14.62 -4.13
N ASN A 279 -3.49 15.18 -4.40
CA ASN A 279 -4.13 15.14 -5.72
C ASN A 279 -3.24 15.69 -6.87
N ASN A 280 -2.33 16.61 -6.58
CA ASN A 280 -1.42 17.19 -7.58
C ASN A 280 -0.23 16.28 -7.92
N ILE A 281 -0.01 15.22 -7.14
CA ILE A 281 1.10 14.27 -7.31
C ILE A 281 0.57 12.96 -7.88
N PHE A 282 -0.59 12.53 -7.39
CA PHE A 282 -1.22 11.28 -7.75
C PHE A 282 -2.50 11.55 -8.55
N CYS A 283 -2.42 11.42 -9.88
CA CYS A 283 -3.59 11.53 -10.74
C CYS A 283 -4.34 10.19 -10.81
N TYR A 284 -5.67 10.26 -10.82
CA TYR A 284 -6.52 9.18 -11.33
C TYR A 284 -6.23 9.02 -12.83
N ASN A 285 -5.71 7.86 -13.24
CA ASN A 285 -5.66 7.50 -14.66
C ASN A 285 -7.06 7.10 -15.13
#